data_AF-A0A957GG81-F1
#
_entry.id   AF-A0A957GG81-F1
#
_cell.length_a   1.000
_cell.length_b   1.000
_cell.length_c   1.000
_cell.angle_alpha   90.00
_cell.angle_beta   90.00
_cell.angle_gamma   90.00
#
_symmetry.space_group_name_H-M   'P 1'
#
loop_
_entity.id
_entity.type
_entity.pdbx_description
1 polymer ?
#
loop_
_entity_poly.entity_id
_entity_poly.type
_entity_poly.pdbx_seq_one_letter_code
_entity_poly.pdbx_strand_id
1 'polypeptide(L)'
;MATTRPLPSPVNSYKSRRWYSRPRPSMLIPLIAGAIGLILLANIITAHPNPNGQRLFYVMLLSLNLTVVAVGLALVGWLPPLNPDIMRESGLLAEPARAGWVLLGLGAWGAAMGQTAVRRALARWLPLNPTSPVHMLALMFSGYLVGSTAIALVQGGLEGLAETAVNLSV
;
A
#
# COMPACT_ATOMS: atom_id res chain seq x y z
N MET A 1 63.40 20.73 35.85
CA MET A 1 62.34 21.60 35.28
C MET A 1 61.33 20.70 34.60
N ALA A 2 60.20 20.42 35.27
CA ALA A 2 59.15 19.54 34.76
C ALA A 2 58.11 20.37 34.01
N THR A 3 57.95 20.11 32.72
CA THR A 3 56.96 20.75 31.83
C THR A 3 55.72 19.88 31.75
N THR A 4 54.70 20.20 32.56
CA THR A 4 53.38 19.58 32.48
C THR A 4 52.61 20.19 31.30
N ARG A 5 52.44 19.42 30.21
CA ARG A 5 51.51 19.77 29.13
C ARG A 5 50.08 19.41 29.56
N PRO A 6 49.09 20.32 29.45
CA PRO A 6 47.70 19.96 29.68
C PRO A 6 47.15 19.10 28.53
N LEU A 7 46.40 18.06 28.88
CA LEU A 7 45.68 17.18 27.95
C LEU A 7 44.56 17.94 27.24
N PRO A 8 44.35 17.75 25.93
CA PRO A 8 43.21 18.32 25.23
C PRO A 8 41.91 17.65 25.69
N SER A 9 40.92 18.48 26.05
CA SER A 9 39.56 18.03 26.38
C SER A 9 38.93 17.29 25.20
N PRO A 10 38.21 16.16 25.40
CA PRO A 10 37.45 15.53 24.34
C PRO A 10 36.30 16.45 23.93
N VAL A 11 36.41 17.03 22.73
CA VAL A 11 35.33 17.80 22.11
C VAL A 11 34.20 16.83 21.81
N ASN A 12 33.15 16.95 22.61
CA ASN A 12 31.93 16.15 22.55
C ASN A 12 31.19 16.44 21.22
N SER A 13 31.48 15.67 20.17
CA SER A 13 30.92 15.84 18.83
C SER A 13 29.66 15.00 18.60
N TYR A 14 28.82 14.83 19.63
CA TYR A 14 27.44 14.36 19.48
C TYR A 14 26.55 15.47 18.91
N LYS A 15 26.93 16.06 17.77
CA LYS A 15 26.07 16.98 17.03
C LYS A 15 25.11 16.18 16.17
N SER A 16 24.11 15.63 16.86
CA SER A 16 22.74 15.35 16.42
C SER A 16 22.44 15.72 14.96
N ARG A 17 22.74 14.80 14.03
CA ARG A 17 22.12 14.79 12.70
C ARG A 17 20.95 13.81 12.70
N ARG A 18 19.98 14.01 13.59
CA ARG A 18 18.64 13.43 13.40
C ARG A 18 17.93 14.27 12.35
N TRP A 19 18.27 14.03 11.10
CA TRP A 19 17.46 14.47 9.97
C TRP A 19 16.16 13.67 10.04
N TYR A 20 15.15 14.27 10.68
CA TYR A 20 13.77 13.84 10.51
C TYR A 20 13.41 14.07 9.04
N SER A 21 13.53 13.02 8.25
CA SER A 21 12.92 12.94 6.93
C SER A 21 11.41 13.05 7.12
N ARG A 22 10.88 14.27 7.15
CA ARG A 22 9.43 14.47 7.14
C ARG A 22 8.90 13.75 5.90
N PRO A 23 7.94 12.82 6.05
CA PRO A 23 7.36 12.14 4.89
C PRO A 23 6.81 13.21 3.95
N ARG A 24 7.28 13.22 2.70
CA ARG A 24 6.88 14.22 1.71
C ARG A 24 5.39 14.02 1.42
N PRO A 25 4.50 14.97 1.76
CA PRO A 25 3.06 14.80 1.59
C PRO A 25 2.61 14.76 0.12
N SER A 26 3.51 15.05 -0.82
CA SER A 26 3.21 15.16 -2.25
C SER A 26 2.74 13.85 -2.92
N MET A 27 3.08 12.68 -2.35
CA MET A 27 2.67 11.38 -2.93
C MET A 27 1.32 10.86 -2.42
N LEU A 28 0.83 11.33 -1.26
CA LEU A 28 -0.45 10.86 -0.70
C LEU A 28 -1.67 11.51 -1.36
N ILE A 29 -1.53 12.78 -1.74
CA ILE A 29 -2.59 13.57 -2.39
C ILE A 29 -3.14 12.89 -3.66
N PRO A 30 -2.32 12.46 -4.64
CA PRO A 30 -2.84 11.82 -5.85
C PRO A 30 -3.54 10.49 -5.58
N LEU A 31 -3.09 9.73 -4.57
CA LEU A 31 -3.67 8.44 -4.22
C LEU A 31 -5.07 8.62 -3.60
N ILE A 32 -5.20 9.58 -2.68
CA ILE A 32 -6.50 9.93 -2.08
C ILE A 32 -7.45 10.49 -3.14
N ALA A 33 -6.97 11.38 -4.02
CA ALA A 33 -7.76 11.94 -5.10
C ALA A 33 -8.24 10.85 -6.07
N GLY A 34 -7.39 9.88 -6.41
CA GLY A 34 -7.76 8.73 -7.23
C GLY A 34 -8.82 7.85 -6.59
N ALA A 35 -8.70 7.56 -5.28
CA ALA A 35 -9.69 6.79 -4.54
C ALA A 35 -11.06 7.51 -4.49
N ILE A 36 -11.06 8.82 -4.22
CA ILE A 36 -12.28 9.64 -4.24
C ILE A 36 -12.90 9.63 -5.64
N GLY A 37 -12.08 9.80 -6.69
CA GLY A 37 -12.54 9.73 -8.08
C GLY A 37 -13.22 8.40 -8.42
N LEU A 38 -12.66 7.27 -7.97
CA LEU A 38 -13.26 5.94 -8.13
C LEU A 38 -14.61 5.83 -7.40
N ILE A 39 -14.71 6.35 -6.18
CA ILE A 39 -15.96 6.34 -5.39
C ILE A 39 -17.03 7.20 -6.07
N LEU A 40 -16.68 8.41 -6.51
CA LEU A 40 -17.59 9.31 -7.22
C LEU A 40 -18.08 8.67 -8.52
N LEU A 41 -17.17 8.08 -9.30
CA LEU A 41 -17.52 7.40 -10.55
C LEU A 41 -18.48 6.23 -10.30
N ALA A 42 -18.23 5.42 -9.27
CA ALA A 42 -19.12 4.32 -8.91
C ALA A 42 -20.50 4.80 -8.45
N ASN A 43 -20.56 5.91 -7.71
CA ASN A 43 -21.83 6.55 -7.34
C ASN A 43 -22.58 7.07 -8.58
N ILE A 44 -21.89 7.74 -9.51
CA ILE A 44 -22.50 8.23 -10.76
C ILE A 44 -23.10 7.08 -11.57
N ILE A 45 -22.36 5.99 -11.74
CA ILE A 45 -22.81 4.79 -12.48
C ILE A 45 -23.97 4.08 -11.75
N THR A 46 -23.98 4.13 -10.42
CA THR A 46 -25.09 3.58 -9.63
C THR A 46 -26.35 4.44 -9.75
N ALA A 47 -26.20 5.77 -9.78
CA ALA A 47 -27.32 6.71 -9.95
C ALA A 47 -27.91 6.68 -11.37
N HIS A 48 -27.09 6.42 -12.39
CA HIS A 48 -27.51 6.30 -13.79
C HIS A 48 -27.16 4.92 -14.34
N PRO A 49 -27.97 3.88 -14.03
CA PRO A 49 -27.65 2.50 -14.37
C PRO A 49 -27.68 2.29 -15.89
N ASN A 50 -26.50 2.36 -16.51
CA ASN A 50 -26.27 1.99 -17.89
C ASN A 50 -25.45 0.67 -17.92
N PRO A 51 -25.92 -0.39 -18.59
CA PRO A 51 -25.19 -1.67 -18.66
C PRO A 51 -23.77 -1.51 -19.24
N ASN A 52 -23.57 -0.59 -20.20
CA ASN A 52 -22.26 -0.32 -20.77
C ASN A 52 -21.34 0.41 -19.78
N GLY A 53 -21.88 1.35 -19.01
CA GLY A 53 -21.13 2.09 -17.99
C GLY A 53 -20.65 1.16 -16.87
N GLN A 54 -21.51 0.25 -16.41
CA GLN A 54 -21.14 -0.77 -15.43
C GLN A 54 -20.05 -1.70 -15.97
N ARG A 55 -20.19 -2.17 -17.22
CA ARG A 55 -19.18 -3.03 -17.85
C ARG A 55 -17.83 -2.33 -17.98
N LEU A 56 -17.82 -1.07 -18.43
CA LEU A 56 -16.59 -0.28 -18.55
C LEU A 56 -15.91 -0.09 -17.20
N PHE A 57 -16.70 0.20 -16.16
CA PHE A 57 -16.19 0.33 -14.79
C PHE A 57 -15.58 -0.96 -14.27
N TYR A 58 -16.20 -2.12 -14.53
CA TYR A 58 -15.62 -3.42 -14.17
C TYR A 58 -14.34 -3.73 -14.93
N VAL A 59 -14.27 -3.40 -16.23
CA VAL A 59 -13.05 -3.57 -17.02
C VAL A 59 -11.94 -2.65 -16.51
N MET A 60 -12.26 -1.41 -16.15
CA MET A 60 -11.31 -0.46 -15.58
C MET A 60 -10.80 -0.92 -14.19
N LEU A 61 -11.68 -1.42 -13.33
CA LEU A 61 -11.25 -2.01 -12.06
C LEU A 61 -10.39 -3.24 -12.28
N LEU A 62 -10.77 -4.12 -13.20
CA LEU A 62 -9.98 -5.31 -13.52
C LEU A 62 -8.60 -4.92 -14.03
N SER A 63 -8.49 -3.94 -14.93
CA SER A 63 -7.20 -3.50 -15.46
C SER A 63 -6.29 -2.92 -14.37
N LEU A 64 -6.84 -2.12 -13.45
CA LEU A 64 -6.09 -1.63 -12.28
C LEU A 64 -5.54 -2.77 -11.41
N ASN A 65 -6.35 -3.80 -11.14
CA ASN A 65 -5.89 -4.96 -10.37
C ASN A 65 -4.86 -5.78 -11.13
N LEU A 66 -5.00 -5.86 -12.46
CA LEU A 66 -4.03 -6.54 -13.30
C LEU A 66 -2.66 -5.85 -13.25
N THR A 67 -2.65 -4.52 -13.20
CA THR A 67 -1.40 -3.76 -12.97
C THR A 67 -0.80 -4.09 -11.61
N VAL A 68 -1.61 -4.18 -10.55
CA VAL A 68 -1.14 -4.59 -9.21
C VAL A 68 -0.55 -6.01 -9.24
N VAL A 69 -1.19 -6.96 -9.91
CA VAL A 69 -0.66 -8.32 -10.11
C VAL A 69 0.67 -8.27 -10.86
N ALA A 70 0.76 -7.50 -11.95
CA ALA A 70 2.00 -7.39 -12.73
C ALA A 70 3.17 -6.84 -11.90
N VAL A 71 2.92 -5.82 -11.05
CA VAL A 71 3.93 -5.31 -10.11
C VAL A 71 4.31 -6.38 -9.08
N GLY A 72 3.32 -7.10 -8.53
CA GLY A 72 3.57 -8.22 -7.62
C GLY A 72 4.44 -9.31 -8.24
N LEU A 73 4.18 -9.68 -9.50
CA LEU A 73 4.97 -10.66 -10.25
C LEU A 73 6.40 -10.18 -10.52
N ALA A 74 6.59 -8.90 -10.83
CA ALA A 74 7.92 -8.29 -10.97
C ALA A 74 8.70 -8.34 -9.66
N LEU A 75 8.03 -8.10 -8.52
CA LEU A 75 8.64 -8.15 -7.20
C LEU A 75 9.02 -9.57 -6.73
N VAL A 76 8.25 -10.58 -7.12
CA VAL A 76 8.58 -12.01 -6.87
C VAL A 76 9.72 -12.49 -7.78
N GLY A 77 10.08 -11.73 -8.81
CA GLY A 77 11.16 -12.07 -9.75
C GLY A 77 10.71 -12.90 -10.96
N TRP A 78 9.38 -12.97 -11.22
CA TRP A 78 8.85 -13.59 -12.43
C TRP A 78 8.84 -12.67 -13.65
N LEU A 79 8.83 -11.35 -13.45
CA LEU A 79 9.06 -10.37 -14.52
C LEU A 79 10.48 -9.78 -14.41
N PRO A 80 11.06 -9.30 -15.54
CA PRO A 80 12.29 -8.55 -15.51
C PRO A 80 12.20 -7.42 -14.46
N PRO A 81 13.24 -7.22 -13.64
CA PRO A 81 13.19 -6.23 -12.58
C PRO A 81 12.89 -4.85 -13.16
N LEU A 82 11.88 -4.20 -12.59
CA LEU A 82 11.71 -2.76 -12.75
C LEU A 82 13.00 -2.10 -12.25
N ASN A 83 13.52 -1.14 -13.01
CA ASN A 83 14.83 -0.52 -12.85
C ASN A 83 15.31 -0.51 -11.37
N PRO A 84 16.39 -1.23 -11.01
CA PRO A 84 16.77 -1.49 -9.61
C PRO A 84 16.97 -0.23 -8.76
N ASP A 85 17.27 0.90 -9.41
CA ASP A 85 17.43 2.20 -8.76
C ASP A 85 16.10 2.75 -8.21
N ILE A 86 15.00 2.65 -8.97
CA ILE A 86 13.65 3.07 -8.55
C ILE A 86 13.18 2.21 -7.37
N MET A 87 13.54 0.93 -7.44
CA MET A 87 13.23 -0.07 -6.44
C MET A 87 13.90 0.25 -5.10
N ARG A 88 15.19 0.61 -5.11
CA ARG A 88 15.93 1.07 -3.92
C ARG A 88 15.40 2.41 -3.36
N GLU A 89 15.08 3.37 -4.22
CA GLU A 89 14.60 4.69 -3.79
C GLU A 89 13.21 4.66 -3.14
N SER A 90 12.35 3.72 -3.56
CA SER A 90 10.99 3.60 -3.03
C SER A 90 10.90 3.09 -1.60
N GLY A 91 12.02 2.65 -0.99
CA GLY A 91 12.04 2.08 0.36
C GLY A 91 11.27 0.76 0.50
N LEU A 92 10.75 0.20 -0.59
CA LEU A 92 9.92 -1.01 -0.61
C LEU A 92 10.69 -2.31 -0.28
N LEU A 93 12.00 -2.22 -0.03
CA LEU A 93 12.94 -3.34 -0.23
C LEU A 93 13.81 -3.66 0.97
N ALA A 94 13.18 -4.02 2.10
CA ALA A 94 13.81 -5.00 2.99
C ALA A 94 13.65 -6.42 2.41
N GLU A 95 12.43 -6.75 1.93
CA GLU A 95 12.11 -8.05 1.33
C GLU A 95 11.13 -7.93 0.12
N PRO A 96 11.63 -7.71 -1.12
CA PRO A 96 10.80 -7.57 -2.32
C PRO A 96 9.84 -8.73 -2.54
N ALA A 97 10.32 -9.95 -2.35
CA ALA A 97 9.54 -11.15 -2.63
C ALA A 97 8.28 -11.23 -1.76
N ARG A 98 8.37 -10.88 -0.47
CA ARG A 98 7.20 -10.86 0.42
C ARG A 98 6.20 -9.78 0.03
N ALA A 99 6.68 -8.57 -0.27
CA ALA A 99 5.81 -7.50 -0.78
C ALA A 99 5.11 -7.92 -2.08
N GLY A 100 5.84 -8.61 -2.96
CA GLY A 100 5.31 -9.21 -4.18
C GLY A 100 4.17 -10.19 -3.92
N TRP A 101 4.34 -11.14 -2.99
CA TRP A 101 3.28 -12.08 -2.60
C TRP A 101 2.03 -11.38 -2.07
N VAL A 102 2.19 -10.35 -1.24
CA VAL A 102 1.03 -9.58 -0.73
C VAL A 102 0.32 -8.86 -1.86
N LEU A 103 1.05 -8.25 -2.80
CA LEU A 103 0.47 -7.60 -3.98
C LEU A 103 -0.26 -8.59 -4.89
N LEU A 104 0.27 -9.81 -5.05
CA LEU A 104 -0.43 -10.88 -5.77
C LEU A 104 -1.72 -11.28 -5.07
N GLY A 105 -1.70 -11.43 -3.74
CA GLY A 105 -2.90 -11.68 -2.96
C GLY A 105 -3.95 -10.57 -3.11
N LEU A 106 -3.52 -9.31 -3.05
CA LEU A 106 -4.39 -8.14 -3.24
C LEU A 106 -4.98 -8.06 -4.65
N GLY A 107 -4.14 -8.26 -5.67
CA GLY A 107 -4.57 -8.27 -7.06
C GLY A 107 -5.53 -9.42 -7.35
N ALA A 108 -5.26 -10.62 -6.81
CA ALA A 108 -6.15 -11.77 -6.90
C ALA A 108 -7.47 -11.51 -6.17
N TRP A 109 -7.45 -10.89 -5.00
CA TRP A 109 -8.64 -10.49 -4.26
C TRP A 109 -9.51 -9.52 -5.06
N GLY A 110 -8.92 -8.45 -5.60
CA GLY A 110 -9.65 -7.48 -6.39
C GLY A 110 -10.21 -8.07 -7.69
N ALA A 111 -9.47 -8.96 -8.35
CA ALA A 111 -9.96 -9.71 -9.51
C ALA A 111 -11.13 -10.66 -9.13
N ALA A 112 -11.04 -11.34 -7.99
CA ALA A 112 -12.10 -12.20 -7.48
C ALA A 112 -13.37 -11.40 -7.18
N MET A 113 -13.27 -10.23 -6.52
CA MET A 113 -14.40 -9.34 -6.28
C MET A 113 -15.02 -8.78 -7.58
N GLY A 114 -14.21 -8.66 -8.64
CA GLY A 114 -14.67 -8.34 -9.99
C GLY A 114 -15.58 -9.42 -10.62
N GLN A 115 -15.54 -10.67 -10.14
CA GLN A 115 -16.39 -11.73 -10.65
C GLN A 115 -17.78 -11.76 -10.04
N THR A 116 -18.80 -11.77 -10.89
CA THR A 116 -20.21 -11.79 -10.47
C THR A 116 -20.55 -13.03 -9.65
N ALA A 117 -19.93 -14.18 -9.93
CA ALA A 117 -20.14 -15.42 -9.19
C ALA A 117 -19.70 -15.29 -7.71
N VAL A 118 -18.51 -14.72 -7.48
CA VAL A 118 -17.97 -14.48 -6.13
C VAL A 118 -18.86 -13.52 -5.36
N ARG A 119 -19.28 -12.41 -5.98
CA ARG A 119 -20.19 -11.45 -5.34
C ARG A 119 -21.54 -12.05 -4.99
N ARG A 120 -22.13 -12.86 -5.89
CA ARG A 120 -23.38 -13.60 -5.60
C ARG A 120 -23.19 -14.61 -4.47
N ALA A 121 -22.03 -15.25 -4.38
CA ALA A 121 -21.73 -16.14 -3.27
C ALA A 121 -21.67 -15.36 -1.93
N LEU A 122 -20.98 -14.22 -1.91
CA LEU A 122 -20.90 -13.33 -0.74
C LEU A 122 -22.25 -12.74 -0.33
N ALA A 123 -23.13 -12.45 -1.30
CA ALA A 123 -24.47 -11.93 -1.04
C ALA A 123 -25.36 -12.91 -0.26
N ARG A 124 -24.98 -14.20 -0.18
CA ARG A 124 -25.66 -15.19 0.67
C ARG A 124 -25.34 -15.03 2.16
N TRP A 125 -24.21 -14.39 2.49
CA TRP A 125 -23.70 -14.25 3.85
C TRP A 125 -23.79 -12.80 4.36
N LEU A 126 -23.80 -11.85 3.45
CA LEU A 126 -23.79 -10.41 3.75
C LEU A 126 -24.93 -9.72 2.98
N PRO A 127 -25.57 -8.69 3.57
CA PRO A 127 -26.63 -7.92 2.92
C PRO A 127 -26.03 -6.95 1.87
N LEU A 128 -25.45 -7.49 0.81
CA LEU A 128 -24.79 -6.73 -0.25
C LEU A 128 -25.47 -6.94 -1.61
N ASN A 129 -25.55 -5.86 -2.38
CA ASN A 129 -26.08 -5.92 -3.74
C ASN A 129 -24.96 -6.35 -4.72
N PRO A 130 -25.04 -7.55 -5.33
CA PRO A 130 -23.97 -8.08 -6.18
C PRO A 130 -23.82 -7.35 -7.53
N THR A 131 -24.79 -6.51 -7.91
CA THR A 131 -24.72 -5.69 -9.13
C THR A 131 -24.32 -4.25 -8.86
N SER A 132 -24.23 -3.84 -7.59
CA SER A 132 -23.87 -2.47 -7.22
C SER A 132 -22.35 -2.25 -7.31
N PRO A 133 -21.89 -1.30 -8.15
CA PRO A 133 -20.48 -0.90 -8.23
C PRO A 133 -19.89 -0.43 -6.89
N VAL A 134 -20.71 0.22 -6.06
CA VAL A 134 -20.29 0.75 -4.76
C VAL A 134 -20.00 -0.37 -3.76
N HIS A 135 -20.85 -1.40 -3.70
CA HIS A 135 -20.62 -2.56 -2.83
C HIS A 135 -19.37 -3.34 -3.25
N MET A 136 -19.11 -3.42 -4.56
CA MET A 136 -17.87 -4.00 -5.08
C MET A 136 -16.64 -3.19 -4.63
N LEU A 137 -16.66 -1.87 -4.80
CA LEU A 137 -15.56 -0.99 -4.36
C LEU A 137 -15.30 -1.13 -2.86
N ALA A 138 -16.35 -1.19 -2.04
CA ALA A 138 -16.22 -1.39 -0.61
C ALA A 138 -15.52 -2.72 -0.26
N LEU A 139 -15.90 -3.82 -0.91
CA LEU A 139 -15.26 -5.14 -0.74
C LEU A 139 -13.81 -5.16 -1.24
N MET A 140 -13.51 -4.40 -2.30
CA MET A 140 -12.14 -4.28 -2.78
C MET A 140 -11.31 -3.48 -1.79
N PHE A 141 -11.78 -2.30 -1.37
CA PHE A 141 -11.07 -1.46 -0.41
C PHE A 141 -10.86 -2.14 0.93
N SER A 142 -11.80 -2.96 1.41
CA SER A 142 -11.58 -3.73 2.64
C SER A 142 -10.41 -4.71 2.50
N GLY A 143 -10.32 -5.42 1.37
CA GLY A 143 -9.16 -6.27 1.07
C GLY A 143 -7.86 -5.49 0.96
N TYR A 144 -7.88 -4.33 0.30
CA TYR A 144 -6.72 -3.43 0.19
C TYR A 144 -6.26 -2.89 1.55
N LEU A 145 -7.19 -2.56 2.45
CA LEU A 145 -6.88 -2.14 3.82
C LEU A 145 -6.23 -3.28 4.61
N VAL A 146 -6.76 -4.50 4.51
CA VAL A 146 -6.15 -5.66 5.16
C VAL A 146 -4.76 -5.91 4.59
N GLY A 147 -4.58 -5.91 3.27
CA GLY A 147 -3.27 -6.13 2.68
C GLY A 147 -2.27 -5.00 2.96
N SER A 148 -2.70 -3.74 3.05
CA SER A 148 -1.81 -2.64 3.43
C SER A 148 -1.31 -2.79 4.87
N THR A 149 -2.18 -3.24 5.79
CA THR A 149 -1.74 -3.59 7.15
C THR A 149 -0.76 -4.77 7.16
N ALA A 150 -1.00 -5.79 6.33
CA ALA A 150 -0.09 -6.93 6.20
C ALA A 150 1.29 -6.53 5.66
N ILE A 151 1.35 -5.62 4.68
CA ILE A 151 2.62 -5.07 4.16
C ILE A 151 3.36 -4.34 5.27
N ALA A 152 2.67 -3.46 6.02
CA ALA A 152 3.27 -2.72 7.12
C ALA A 152 3.83 -3.64 8.22
N LEU A 153 3.13 -4.74 8.53
CA LEU A 153 3.57 -5.76 9.48
C LEU A 153 4.82 -6.50 8.99
N VAL A 154 4.82 -6.94 7.73
CA VAL A 154 5.91 -7.75 7.15
C VAL A 154 7.18 -6.94 6.91
N GLN A 155 7.06 -5.61 6.77
CA GLN A 155 8.19 -4.69 6.60
C GLN A 155 8.78 -4.19 7.92
N GLY A 156 8.41 -4.78 9.07
CA GLY A 156 8.96 -4.39 10.37
C GLY A 156 8.38 -3.08 10.94
N GLY A 157 7.21 -2.65 10.47
CA GLY A 157 6.53 -1.46 11.01
C GLY A 157 6.20 -1.55 12.50
N LEU A 158 6.09 -2.77 13.05
CA LEU A 158 5.94 -3.01 14.48
C LEU A 158 7.25 -2.83 15.27
N GLU A 159 8.40 -3.23 14.73
CA GLU A 159 9.70 -2.97 15.39
C GLU A 159 9.89 -1.46 15.61
N GLY A 160 9.57 -0.65 14.60
CA GLY A 160 9.67 0.82 14.71
C GLY A 160 8.71 1.42 15.74
N LEU A 161 7.50 0.88 15.87
CA LEU A 161 6.51 1.30 16.88
C LEU A 161 6.87 0.78 18.29
N ALA A 162 7.44 -0.42 18.40
CA ALA A 162 7.92 -0.98 19.65
C ALA A 162 9.14 -0.21 20.16
N GLU A 163 10.09 0.14 19.29
CA GLU A 163 11.22 1.00 19.65
C GLU A 163 10.79 2.41 20.09
N THR A 164 9.72 2.96 19.50
CA THR A 164 9.17 4.24 19.95
C THR A 164 8.39 4.12 21.25
N ALA A 165 7.62 3.05 21.45
CA ALA A 165 6.91 2.80 22.70
C ALA A 165 7.89 2.61 23.88
N VAL A 166 8.99 1.88 23.66
CA VAL A 166 10.05 1.69 24.65
C VAL A 166 10.77 3.02 24.96
N ASN A 167 11.11 3.82 23.95
CA ASN A 167 11.73 5.14 24.15
C ASN A 167 10.82 6.16 24.86
N LEU A 168 9.50 6.00 24.82
CA LEU A 168 8.54 6.86 25.52
C LEU A 168 8.23 6.38 26.95
N SER A 169 8.61 5.14 27.28
CA SER A 169 8.42 4.53 28.61
C SER A 169 9.63 4.65 29.55
N VAL A 170 10.72 5.26 29.06
CA VAL A 170 11.94 5.61 29.82
C VAL A 170 12.01 7.13 29.97
#